data_AF-X1KB00-F1
#
_entry.id   AF-X1KB00-F1
#
_cell.length_a   1.000
_cell.length_b   1.000
_cell.length_c   1.000
_cell.angle_alpha   90.00
_cell.angle_beta   90.00
_cell.angle_gamma   90.00
#
_symmetry.space_group_name_H-M   'P 1'
#
loop_
_entity.id
_entity.type
_entity.pdbx_description
1 polymer ?
#
loop_
_entity_poly.entity_id
_entity_poly.type
_entity_poly.pdbx_seq_one_letter_code
_entity_poly.pdbx_strand_id
1 'polypeptide(L)'
;MTEITSATAWQRYEDKELVAEGELPWGFLPVVHIQNIAQPYYYEGLSDVEPLIPLQDELNTRLSDRANRITFQTFKMYLGKGIEGFEDKPISPGRMWYTDNPDAAIEEFGGDAATPSEDMHIAEIREAMDKASGVTPVVAGVLKNKLGNLTSAVALRLTFMGMLSKTGRKKFTYNEGLKKIAQMVLDILDKANIYKI
;
A
#
# COMPACT_ATOMS: atom_id res chain seq x y z
N MET A 1 -26.58 15.07 -11.46
CA MET A 1 -26.19 16.47 -11.18
C MET A 1 -24.73 16.66 -11.55
N THR A 2 -24.42 17.67 -12.37
CA THR A 2 -23.07 18.01 -12.84
C THR A 2 -22.87 19.51 -12.70
N GLU A 3 -21.77 19.93 -12.07
CA GLU A 3 -21.40 21.35 -11.93
C GLU A 3 -20.14 21.64 -12.74
N ILE A 4 -20.18 22.72 -13.52
CA ILE A 4 -19.04 23.23 -14.29
C ILE A 4 -18.71 24.60 -13.74
N THR A 5 -17.48 24.78 -13.26
CA THR A 5 -17.01 26.05 -12.72
C THR A 5 -15.76 26.47 -13.47
N SER A 6 -15.79 27.68 -14.03
CA SER A 6 -14.65 28.35 -14.66
C SER A 6 -14.17 29.52 -13.80
N ALA A 7 -13.15 30.25 -14.23
CA ALA A 7 -12.71 31.45 -13.53
C ALA A 7 -13.75 32.59 -13.57
N THR A 8 -14.70 32.55 -14.50
CA THR A 8 -15.64 33.65 -14.77
C THR A 8 -17.10 33.27 -14.57
N ALA A 9 -17.46 31.99 -14.64
CA ALA A 9 -18.85 31.54 -14.57
C ALA A 9 -18.98 30.16 -13.93
N TRP A 10 -20.19 29.83 -13.50
CA TRP A 10 -20.57 28.49 -13.05
C TRP A 10 -21.90 28.07 -13.68
N GLN A 11 -22.06 26.77 -13.89
CA GLN A 11 -23.24 26.15 -14.45
C GLN A 11 -23.57 24.85 -13.69
N ARG A 12 -24.86 24.57 -13.51
CA ARG A 12 -25.37 23.35 -12.90
C ARG A 12 -26.34 22.66 -13.84
N TYR A 13 -26.11 21.37 -14.06
CA TYR A 13 -26.91 20.50 -14.90
C TYR A 13 -27.56 19.39 -14.08
N GLU A 14 -28.84 19.13 -14.33
CA GLU A 14 -29.59 17.98 -13.80
C GLU A 14 -30.20 17.23 -14.97
N ASP A 15 -29.98 15.91 -15.03
CA ASP A 15 -30.43 15.07 -16.15
C ASP A 15 -30.07 15.60 -17.56
N LYS A 16 -28.90 16.26 -17.65
CA LYS A 16 -28.35 16.94 -18.85
C LYS A 16 -29.07 18.23 -19.25
N GLU A 17 -30.02 18.72 -18.47
CA GLU A 17 -30.63 20.04 -18.63
C GLU A 17 -29.93 21.07 -17.75
N LEU A 18 -29.69 22.26 -18.30
CA LEU A 18 -29.14 23.39 -17.56
C LEU A 18 -30.21 23.94 -16.62
N VAL A 19 -30.00 23.80 -15.31
CA VAL A 19 -30.96 24.24 -14.28
C VAL A 19 -30.56 25.54 -13.60
N ALA A 20 -29.26 25.89 -13.60
CA ALA A 20 -28.79 27.15 -13.06
C ALA A 20 -27.45 27.56 -13.68
N GLU A 21 -27.23 28.87 -13.82
CA GLU A 21 -25.94 29.45 -14.20
C GLU A 21 -25.76 30.82 -13.56
N GLY A 22 -24.51 31.29 -13.50
CA GLY A 22 -24.19 32.63 -13.06
C GLY A 22 -22.72 32.97 -13.22
N GLU A 23 -22.39 34.25 -13.00
CA GLU A 23 -21.00 34.69 -12.96
C GLU A 23 -20.34 34.27 -11.64
N LEU A 24 -19.04 33.97 -11.72
CA LEU A 24 -18.26 33.67 -10.53
C LEU A 24 -17.77 34.99 -9.89
N PRO A 25 -18.18 35.31 -8.64
CA PRO A 25 -17.93 36.62 -8.04
C PRO A 25 -16.44 36.90 -7.75
N TRP A 26 -15.61 35.85 -7.74
CA TRP A 26 -14.21 35.95 -7.36
C TRP A 26 -13.29 36.33 -8.53
N GLY A 27 -13.72 36.16 -9.79
CA GLY A 27 -12.88 36.41 -10.96
C GLY A 27 -11.66 35.47 -11.11
N PHE A 28 -11.62 34.40 -10.31
CA PHE A 28 -10.65 33.31 -10.41
C PHE A 28 -11.30 32.00 -9.96
N LEU A 29 -10.82 30.87 -10.49
CA LEU A 29 -11.27 29.55 -10.05
C LEU A 29 -10.61 29.22 -8.69
N PRO A 30 -11.37 28.93 -7.61
CA PRO A 30 -10.84 28.68 -6.28
C PRO A 30 -10.25 27.26 -6.15
N VAL A 31 -9.41 26.89 -7.10
CA VAL A 31 -8.72 25.59 -7.16
C VAL A 31 -7.24 25.86 -7.29
N VAL A 32 -6.46 25.29 -6.37
CA VAL A 32 -5.00 25.34 -6.42
C VAL A 32 -4.48 23.95 -6.73
N HIS A 33 -3.88 23.82 -7.91
CA HIS A 33 -3.18 22.61 -8.30
C HIS A 33 -1.80 22.55 -7.63
N ILE A 34 -1.47 21.42 -7.01
CA ILE A 34 -0.19 21.17 -6.36
C ILE A 34 0.36 19.83 -6.87
N GLN A 35 1.49 19.87 -7.57
CA GLN A 35 2.19 18.65 -7.96
C GLN A 35 2.79 17.97 -6.72
N ASN A 36 2.52 16.67 -6.55
CA ASN A 36 3.10 15.89 -5.45
C ASN A 36 4.64 15.90 -5.48
N ILE A 37 5.21 15.58 -6.66
CA ILE A 37 6.61 15.78 -7.01
C ILE A 37 6.62 16.60 -8.30
N ALA A 38 7.45 17.65 -8.34
CA ALA A 38 7.56 18.52 -9.49
C ALA A 38 8.01 17.75 -10.74
N GLN A 39 7.27 17.90 -11.83
CA GLN A 39 7.57 17.28 -13.12
C GLN A 39 7.53 18.36 -14.23
N PRO A 40 8.69 18.72 -14.82
CA PRO A 40 8.74 19.74 -15.86
C PRO A 40 7.93 19.34 -17.09
N TYR A 41 7.23 20.30 -17.69
CA TYR A 41 6.39 20.14 -18.90
C TYR A 41 5.15 19.25 -18.76
N TYR A 42 4.82 18.81 -17.55
CA TYR A 42 3.59 18.08 -17.26
C TYR A 42 2.70 18.89 -16.32
N TYR A 43 1.38 18.72 -16.45
CA TYR A 43 0.43 19.33 -15.52
C TYR A 43 0.44 18.56 -14.20
N GLU A 44 0.30 17.24 -14.28
CA GLU A 44 0.42 16.30 -13.18
C GLU A 44 1.84 16.23 -12.60
N GLY A 45 1.94 15.75 -11.36
CA GLY A 45 3.23 15.49 -10.71
C GLY A 45 3.48 13.98 -10.60
N LEU A 46 4.72 13.61 -10.30
CA LEU A 46 5.06 12.20 -10.09
C LEU A 46 4.50 11.66 -8.77
N SER A 47 4.04 10.41 -8.80
CA SER A 47 3.60 9.66 -7.63
C SER A 47 4.79 9.12 -6.84
N ASP A 48 4.71 9.18 -5.51
CA ASP A 48 5.69 8.53 -4.62
C ASP A 48 5.54 7.00 -4.59
N VAL A 49 4.38 6.49 -5.02
CA VAL A 49 3.98 5.08 -4.90
C VAL A 49 4.21 4.32 -6.21
N GLU A 50 4.21 5.00 -7.35
CA GLU A 50 4.40 4.38 -8.67
C GLU A 50 5.60 3.41 -8.72
N PRO A 51 6.79 3.79 -8.21
CA PRO A 51 7.96 2.90 -8.24
C PRO A 51 7.83 1.67 -7.33
N LEU A 52 6.87 1.68 -6.39
CA LEU A 52 6.64 0.61 -5.42
C LEU A 52 5.66 -0.43 -5.93
N ILE A 53 4.86 -0.12 -6.95
CA ILE A 53 3.81 -1.02 -7.47
C ILE A 53 4.37 -2.40 -7.83
N PRO A 54 5.46 -2.54 -8.61
CA PRO A 54 5.97 -3.86 -8.98
C PRO A 54 6.45 -4.68 -7.78
N LEU A 55 7.03 -4.01 -6.77
CA LEU A 55 7.49 -4.67 -5.55
C LEU A 55 6.31 -5.11 -4.68
N GLN A 56 5.27 -4.28 -4.60
CA GLN A 56 4.05 -4.60 -3.85
C GLN A 56 3.27 -5.75 -4.49
N ASP A 57 3.18 -5.78 -5.82
CA ASP A 57 2.51 -6.86 -6.55
C ASP A 57 3.24 -8.19 -6.39
N GLU A 58 4.57 -8.19 -6.48
CA GLU A 58 5.40 -9.37 -6.21
C GLU A 58 5.24 -9.83 -4.74
N LEU A 59 5.27 -8.90 -3.78
CA LEU A 59 5.07 -9.22 -2.36
C LEU A 59 3.69 -9.84 -2.11
N ASN A 60 2.63 -9.27 -2.70
CA ASN A 60 1.26 -9.78 -2.59
C ASN A 60 1.14 -11.18 -3.20
N THR A 61 1.79 -11.40 -4.35
CA THR A 61 1.82 -12.71 -5.01
C THR A 61 2.47 -13.75 -4.11
N ARG A 62 3.66 -13.46 -3.56
CA ARG A 62 4.38 -14.40 -2.68
C ARG A 62 3.67 -14.70 -1.37
N LEU A 63 3.03 -13.69 -0.78
CA LEU A 63 2.22 -13.90 0.42
C LEU A 63 0.97 -14.74 0.14
N SER A 64 0.37 -14.59 -1.05
CA SER A 64 -0.76 -15.42 -1.49
C SER A 64 -0.31 -16.86 -1.77
N ASP A 65 0.82 -17.05 -2.44
CA ASP A 65 1.44 -18.36 -2.66
C ASP A 65 1.74 -19.06 -1.33
N ARG A 66 2.30 -18.32 -0.36
CA ARG A 66 2.53 -18.80 1.01
C ARG A 66 1.24 -19.26 1.68
N ALA A 67 0.20 -18.43 1.64
CA ALA A 67 -1.08 -18.73 2.27
C ALA A 67 -1.73 -19.98 1.66
N ASN A 68 -1.67 -20.09 0.33
CA ASN A 68 -2.13 -21.27 -0.40
C ASN A 68 -1.32 -22.50 0.02
N ARG A 69 0.02 -22.40 0.04
CA ARG A 69 0.87 -23.51 0.48
C ARG A 69 0.54 -23.93 1.91
N ILE A 70 0.45 -23.01 2.88
CA ILE A 70 0.10 -23.32 4.27
C ILE A 70 -1.24 -24.06 4.32
N THR A 71 -2.23 -23.62 3.54
CA THR A 71 -3.54 -24.27 3.46
C THR A 71 -3.41 -25.70 2.94
N PHE A 72 -2.71 -25.93 1.84
CA PHE A 72 -2.50 -27.28 1.28
C PHE A 72 -1.64 -28.17 2.21
N GLN A 73 -0.65 -27.60 2.89
CA GLN A 73 0.23 -28.31 3.81
C GLN A 73 -0.43 -28.66 5.15
N THR A 74 -1.51 -27.96 5.51
CA THR A 74 -2.32 -28.30 6.69
C THR A 74 -3.04 -29.64 6.51
N PHE A 75 -3.31 -30.04 5.26
CA PHE A 75 -3.89 -31.34 4.96
C PHE A 75 -2.79 -32.37 4.70
N LYS A 76 -2.68 -33.37 5.58
CA LYS A 76 -1.86 -34.54 5.33
C LYS A 76 -2.57 -35.44 4.33
N MET A 77 -1.89 -35.76 3.24
CA MET A 77 -2.35 -36.73 2.26
C MET A 77 -1.69 -38.07 2.55
N TYR A 78 -2.44 -39.15 2.30
CA TYR A 78 -1.97 -40.50 2.58
C TYR A 78 -2.15 -41.36 1.35
N LEU A 79 -1.07 -42.00 0.91
CA LEU A 79 -1.05 -42.98 -0.16
C LEU A 79 -1.12 -44.37 0.46
N GLY A 80 -2.27 -45.03 0.34
CA GLY A 80 -2.44 -46.43 0.72
C GLY A 80 -2.12 -47.35 -0.46
N LYS A 81 -1.00 -48.06 -0.41
CA LYS A 81 -0.64 -49.11 -1.39
C LYS A 81 -1.06 -50.46 -0.84
N GLY A 82 -1.81 -51.25 -1.61
CA GLY A 82 -2.15 -52.64 -1.25
C GLY A 82 -3.15 -52.79 -0.08
N ILE A 83 -3.92 -51.75 0.23
CA ILE A 83 -4.94 -51.74 1.29
C ILE A 83 -6.33 -51.62 0.68
N GLU A 84 -7.18 -52.62 0.88
CA GLU A 84 -8.57 -52.58 0.43
C GLU A 84 -9.44 -51.69 1.35
N GLY A 85 -10.32 -50.91 0.73
CA GLY A 85 -11.24 -50.01 1.44
C GLY A 85 -10.54 -48.89 2.20
N PHE A 86 -9.43 -48.36 1.68
CA PHE A 86 -8.70 -47.24 2.29
C PHE A 86 -9.57 -45.99 2.42
N GLU A 87 -10.45 -45.76 1.44
CA GLU A 87 -11.39 -44.62 1.39
C GLU A 87 -12.42 -44.64 2.55
N ASP A 88 -12.83 -45.83 2.99
CA ASP A 88 -13.85 -46.02 4.04
C ASP A 88 -13.26 -46.01 5.46
N LYS A 89 -11.93 -45.89 5.58
CA LYS A 89 -11.19 -45.99 6.84
C LYS A 89 -10.48 -44.64 7.13
N PRO A 90 -11.15 -43.68 7.80
CA PRO A 90 -10.50 -42.41 8.11
C PRO A 90 -9.31 -42.59 9.05
N ILE A 91 -8.26 -41.81 8.85
CA ILE A 91 -7.08 -41.81 9.72
C ILE A 91 -7.42 -41.02 11.00
N SER A 92 -7.22 -41.65 12.15
CA SER A 92 -7.49 -41.06 13.46
C SER A 92 -6.46 -41.52 14.50
N PRO A 93 -6.18 -40.72 15.54
CA PRO A 93 -5.28 -41.12 16.63
C PRO A 93 -5.68 -42.48 17.23
N GLY A 94 -4.69 -43.35 17.46
CA GLY A 94 -4.88 -44.67 18.07
C GLY A 94 -5.44 -45.77 17.15
N ARG A 95 -5.64 -45.50 15.85
CA ARG A 95 -6.15 -46.49 14.90
C ARG A 95 -5.04 -47.39 14.36
N MET A 96 -5.19 -48.71 14.52
CA MET A 96 -4.31 -49.70 13.92
C MET A 96 -4.93 -50.27 12.64
N TRP A 97 -4.09 -50.46 11.62
CA TRP A 97 -4.47 -51.01 10.32
C TRP A 97 -3.72 -52.33 10.13
N TYR A 98 -4.42 -53.34 9.62
CA TYR A 98 -3.82 -54.64 9.30
C TYR A 98 -4.30 -55.08 7.92
N THR A 99 -3.45 -55.86 7.24
CA THR A 99 -3.72 -56.45 5.93
C THR A 99 -2.84 -57.68 5.77
N ASP A 100 -3.31 -58.64 4.98
CA ASP A 100 -2.60 -59.89 4.70
C ASP A 100 -1.62 -59.72 3.52
N ASN A 101 -1.62 -58.55 2.87
CA ASN A 101 -0.72 -58.21 1.78
C ASN A 101 0.66 -57.76 2.32
N PRO A 102 1.74 -58.51 2.07
CA PRO A 102 3.09 -58.17 2.57
C PRO A 102 3.68 -56.92 1.92
N ASP A 103 3.19 -56.49 0.76
CA ASP A 103 3.65 -55.30 0.03
C ASP A 103 2.85 -54.03 0.38
N ALA A 104 1.97 -54.11 1.37
CA ALA A 104 1.12 -52.98 1.74
C ALA A 104 1.89 -51.91 2.53
N ALA A 105 1.66 -50.65 2.16
CA ALA A 105 2.29 -49.50 2.80
C ALA A 105 1.32 -48.32 2.88
N ILE A 106 1.45 -47.50 3.93
CA ILE A 106 0.81 -46.19 4.03
C ILE A 106 1.94 -45.16 4.05
N GLU A 107 2.00 -44.33 3.03
CA GLU A 107 2.96 -43.24 2.93
C GLU A 107 2.25 -41.90 3.13
N GLU A 108 2.72 -41.10 4.08
CA GLU A 108 2.27 -39.72 4.24
C GLU A 108 3.05 -38.83 3.27
N PHE A 109 2.35 -37.99 2.53
CA PHE A 109 2.96 -36.97 1.70
C PHE A 109 2.22 -35.64 1.82
N GLY A 110 2.95 -34.56 1.56
CA GLY A 110 2.51 -33.22 1.96
C GLY A 110 2.79 -32.92 3.44
N GLY A 111 2.52 -31.69 3.86
CA GLY A 111 2.88 -31.19 5.19
C GLY A 111 3.75 -29.95 5.18
N ASP A 112 3.90 -29.35 6.35
CA ASP A 112 4.62 -28.10 6.58
C ASP A 112 6.15 -28.30 6.56
N ALA A 113 6.70 -28.38 5.34
CA ALA A 113 8.14 -28.30 5.13
C ALA A 113 8.57 -26.83 5.10
N ALA A 114 9.60 -26.48 5.87
CA ALA A 114 10.15 -25.13 5.91
C ALA A 114 10.67 -24.72 4.52
N THR A 115 10.28 -23.52 4.08
CA THR A 115 10.70 -22.92 2.80
C THR A 115 11.54 -21.66 3.03
N PRO A 116 12.81 -21.79 3.46
CA PRO A 116 13.64 -20.65 3.84
C PRO A 116 13.94 -19.70 2.68
N SER A 117 13.99 -20.20 1.44
CA SER A 117 14.19 -19.36 0.25
C SER A 117 13.07 -18.36 0.04
N GLU A 118 11.83 -18.72 0.37
CA GLU A 118 10.71 -17.79 0.27
C GLU A 118 10.74 -16.74 1.37
N ASP A 119 11.07 -17.12 2.60
CA ASP A 119 11.26 -16.15 3.69
C ASP A 119 12.36 -15.14 3.34
N MET A 120 13.46 -15.61 2.77
CA MET A 120 14.55 -14.75 2.27
C MET A 120 14.06 -13.82 1.16
N HIS A 121 13.36 -14.34 0.15
CA HIS A 121 12.85 -13.53 -0.96
C HIS A 121 11.86 -12.45 -0.48
N ILE A 122 10.93 -12.79 0.42
CA ILE A 122 10.00 -11.82 1.00
C ILE A 122 10.75 -10.74 1.80
N ALA A 123 11.81 -11.11 2.52
CA ALA A 123 12.64 -10.16 3.23
C ALA A 123 13.39 -9.22 2.26
N GLU A 124 13.94 -9.74 1.17
CA GLU A 124 14.62 -8.97 0.13
C GLU A 124 13.68 -7.96 -0.55
N ILE A 125 12.45 -8.37 -0.88
CA ILE A 125 11.43 -7.47 -1.46
C ILE A 125 11.09 -6.35 -0.47
N ARG A 126 10.88 -6.67 0.81
CA ARG A 126 10.61 -5.65 1.84
C ARG A 126 11.76 -4.67 1.98
N GLU A 127 13.01 -5.14 1.98
CA GLU A 127 14.18 -4.28 2.02
C GLU A 127 14.29 -3.40 0.76
N ALA A 128 13.98 -3.94 -0.42
CA ALA A 128 13.92 -3.18 -1.66
C ALA A 128 12.84 -2.09 -1.61
N MET A 129 11.67 -2.38 -1.03
CA MET A 129 10.59 -1.41 -0.81
C MET A 129 11.02 -0.29 0.14
N ASP A 130 11.71 -0.62 1.25
CA ASP A 130 12.22 0.38 2.20
C ASP A 130 13.21 1.34 1.52
N LYS A 131 14.12 0.79 0.70
CA LYS A 131 15.10 1.57 -0.08
C LYS A 131 14.41 2.44 -1.14
N ALA A 132 13.49 1.87 -1.92
CA ALA A 132 12.80 2.58 -3.00
C ALA A 132 11.84 3.66 -2.47
N SER A 133 11.13 3.37 -1.37
CA SER A 133 10.21 4.31 -0.74
C SER A 133 10.93 5.47 -0.05
N GLY A 134 12.21 5.28 0.33
CA GLY A 134 12.94 6.23 1.16
C GLY A 134 12.35 6.40 2.56
N VAL A 135 11.48 5.49 2.97
CA VAL A 135 10.87 5.43 4.30
C VAL A 135 11.70 4.47 5.15
N THR A 136 12.14 4.96 6.30
CA THR A 136 13.00 4.19 7.19
C THR A 136 12.21 3.13 7.97
N PRO A 137 12.70 1.87 8.07
CA PRO A 137 12.05 0.79 8.83
C PRO A 137 11.82 1.09 10.31
N VAL A 138 12.54 2.07 10.86
CA VAL A 138 12.36 2.61 12.22
C VAL A 138 10.90 3.01 12.45
N VAL A 139 10.28 3.66 11.46
CA VAL A 139 8.89 4.14 11.51
C VAL A 139 7.88 2.98 11.45
N ALA A 140 8.26 1.87 10.79
CA ALA A 140 7.46 0.65 10.70
C ALA A 140 7.56 -0.25 11.94
N GLY A 141 8.24 0.19 13.01
CA GLY A 141 8.32 -0.54 14.28
C GLY A 141 9.28 -1.74 14.29
N VAL A 142 10.15 -1.86 13.28
CA VAL A 142 11.07 -3.01 13.10
C VAL A 142 12.26 -2.98 14.08
N LEU A 143 12.53 -1.84 14.72
CA LEU A 143 13.61 -1.70 15.70
C LEU A 143 13.15 -1.93 17.15
N LYS A 144 12.38 -2.98 17.44
CA LYS A 144 12.07 -3.32 18.85
C LYS A 144 13.32 -3.62 19.68
N ASN A 145 14.43 -4.05 19.06
CA ASN A 145 15.63 -4.53 19.77
C ASN A 145 16.93 -3.73 19.53
N LYS A 146 16.91 -2.63 18.75
CA LYS A 146 18.13 -1.85 18.39
C LYS A 146 18.08 -0.37 18.80
N LEU A 147 17.02 0.07 19.48
CA LEU A 147 16.87 1.44 19.99
C LEU A 147 18.01 1.84 20.96
N GLY A 148 18.57 0.89 21.70
CA GLY A 148 19.69 1.15 22.63
C GLY A 148 21.00 1.59 21.96
N ASN A 149 21.17 1.37 20.64
CA ASN A 149 22.38 1.78 19.88
C ASN A 149 22.18 3.05 19.04
N LEU A 150 20.98 3.65 19.03
CA LEU A 150 20.69 4.91 18.33
C LEU A 150 20.71 6.10 19.32
N THR A 151 21.68 6.13 20.23
CA THR A 151 21.76 7.11 21.33
C THR A 151 22.28 8.49 20.92
N SER A 152 22.62 8.70 19.64
CA SER A 152 23.05 10.02 19.14
C SER A 152 22.03 10.62 18.16
N ALA A 153 21.79 11.93 18.29
CA ALA A 153 20.95 12.69 17.38
C ALA A 153 21.45 12.59 15.92
N VAL A 154 22.76 12.42 15.72
CA VAL A 154 23.36 12.22 14.40
C VAL A 154 22.99 10.87 13.81
N ALA A 155 23.07 9.79 14.60
CA ALA A 155 22.67 8.46 14.15
C ALA A 155 21.17 8.43 13.79
N LEU A 156 20.33 9.07 14.60
CA LEU A 156 18.91 9.23 14.28
C LEU A 156 18.72 10.03 12.98
N ARG A 157 19.41 11.16 12.81
CA ARG A 157 19.28 11.95 11.56
C ARG A 157 19.68 11.16 10.32
N LEU A 158 20.73 10.33 10.41
CA LEU A 158 21.17 9.49 9.31
C LEU A 158 20.13 8.42 8.95
N THR A 159 19.48 7.80 9.94
CA THR A 159 18.40 6.84 9.66
C THR A 159 17.21 7.49 8.95
N PHE A 160 16.86 8.73 9.30
CA PHE A 160 15.75 9.48 8.68
C PHE A 160 16.12 10.27 7.40
N MET A 161 17.35 10.15 6.89
CA MET A 161 17.85 11.02 5.80
C MET A 161 16.99 10.92 4.52
N GLY A 162 16.50 9.73 4.17
CA GLY A 162 15.59 9.53 3.02
C GLY A 162 14.26 10.29 3.18
N MET A 163 13.65 10.20 4.36
CA MET A 163 12.39 10.89 4.67
C MET A 163 12.56 12.41 4.77
N LEU A 164 13.66 12.89 5.34
CA LEU A 164 13.97 14.32 5.37
C LEU A 164 14.12 14.88 3.95
N SER A 165 14.81 14.16 3.06
CA SER A 165 14.95 14.54 1.65
C SER A 165 13.61 14.58 0.92
N LYS A 166 12.74 13.58 1.11
CA LYS A 166 11.38 13.57 0.54
C LYS A 166 10.54 14.72 1.08
N THR A 167 10.55 14.95 2.38
CA THR A 167 9.81 16.04 3.03
C THR A 167 10.29 17.40 2.52
N GLY A 168 11.61 17.59 2.36
CA GLY A 168 12.18 18.81 1.79
C GLY A 168 11.67 19.09 0.38
N ARG A 169 11.60 18.06 -0.47
CA ARG A 169 11.05 18.17 -1.82
C ARG A 169 9.55 18.53 -1.80
N LYS A 170 8.75 17.87 -0.97
CA LYS A 170 7.31 18.18 -0.86
C LYS A 170 7.05 19.58 -0.33
N LYS A 171 7.85 20.04 0.64
CA LYS A 171 7.72 21.41 1.16
C LYS A 171 7.83 22.46 0.06
N PHE A 172 8.66 22.24 -0.97
CA PHE A 172 8.79 23.19 -2.06
C PHE A 172 7.47 23.38 -2.84
N THR A 173 6.85 22.29 -3.31
CA THR A 173 5.60 22.38 -4.08
C THR A 173 4.41 22.78 -3.21
N TYR A 174 4.31 22.21 -2.01
CA TYR A 174 3.21 22.49 -1.10
C TYR A 174 3.26 23.91 -0.52
N ASN A 175 4.44 24.48 -0.24
CA ASN A 175 4.52 25.85 0.28
C ASN A 175 3.90 26.86 -0.69
N GLU A 176 4.21 26.76 -1.98
CA GLU A 176 3.64 27.64 -2.99
C GLU A 176 2.13 27.42 -3.16
N GLY A 177 1.68 26.16 -3.10
CA GLY A 177 0.26 25.84 -3.11
C GLY A 177 -0.50 26.42 -1.90
N LEU A 178 0.03 26.22 -0.69
CA LEU A 178 -0.58 26.72 0.55
C LEU A 178 -0.63 28.25 0.59
N LYS A 179 0.40 28.94 0.08
CA LYS A 179 0.37 30.41 -0.08
C LYS A 179 -0.74 30.85 -1.01
N LYS A 180 -0.91 30.20 -2.17
CA LYS A 180 -2.00 30.50 -3.12
C LYS A 180 -3.36 30.25 -2.50
N ILE A 181 -3.53 29.17 -1.75
CA ILE A 181 -4.78 28.88 -1.02
C ILE A 181 -5.07 30.00 -0.03
N ALA A 182 -4.10 30.38 0.80
CA ALA A 182 -4.28 31.46 1.77
C ALA A 182 -4.65 32.79 1.09
N GLN A 183 -4.00 33.11 -0.04
CA GLN A 183 -4.32 34.30 -0.83
C GLN A 183 -5.75 34.25 -1.37
N MET A 184 -6.16 33.13 -2.00
CA MET A 184 -7.52 32.97 -2.51
C MET A 184 -8.57 33.06 -1.40
N VAL A 185 -8.30 32.49 -0.23
CA VAL A 185 -9.21 32.57 0.92
C VAL A 185 -9.37 34.03 1.35
N LEU A 186 -8.28 34.77 1.51
CA LEU A 186 -8.35 36.18 1.90
C LEU A 186 -9.09 37.03 0.85
N ASP A 187 -8.84 36.80 -0.45
CA ASP A 187 -9.52 37.51 -1.53
C ASP A 187 -11.03 37.21 -1.56
N ILE A 188 -11.42 35.96 -1.29
CA ILE A 188 -12.84 35.57 -1.19
C ILE A 188 -13.51 36.27 0.00
N LEU A 189 -12.86 36.25 1.18
CA LEU A 189 -13.41 36.87 2.39
C LEU A 189 -13.57 38.39 2.25
N ASP A 190 -12.61 39.05 1.57
CA ASP A 190 -12.68 40.48 1.25
C ASP A 190 -13.83 40.78 0.29
N LYS A 191 -13.93 40.05 -0.83
CA LYS A 191 -15.02 40.22 -1.81
C LYS A 191 -16.40 39.89 -1.23
N ALA A 192 -16.47 38.95 -0.30
CA ALA A 192 -17.68 38.62 0.45
C ALA A 192 -18.04 39.68 1.51
N ASN A 193 -17.20 40.71 1.71
CA ASN A 193 -17.38 41.78 2.68
C ASN A 193 -17.51 41.29 4.14
N ILE A 194 -16.90 40.15 4.48
CA ILE A 194 -17.06 39.54 5.82
C ILE A 194 -16.40 40.38 6.92
N TYR A 195 -15.34 41.13 6.59
CA TYR A 195 -14.58 41.95 7.54
C TYR A 195 -15.04 43.40 7.65
N LYS A 196 -16.11 43.80 6.96
CA LYS A 196 -16.70 45.14 7.16
C LYS A 196 -17.52 45.14 8.46
N ILE A 197 -16.96 45.80 9.49
CA ILE A 197 -17.66 46.18 10.73
C ILE A 197 -18.56 47.40 10.45
#